data_AF-A0A7S2IQG6-F1
#
_entry.id   AF-A0A7S2IQG6-F1
#
_cell.length_a   1.000
_cell.length_b   1.000
_cell.length_c   1.000
_cell.angle_alpha   90.00
_cell.angle_beta   90.00
_cell.angle_gamma   90.00
#
_symmetry.space_group_name_H-M   'P 1'
#
loop_
_entity.id
_entity.type
_entity.pdbx_description
1 polymer ?
#
loop_
_entity_poly.entity_id
_entity_poly.type
_entity_poly.pdbx_seq_one_letter_code
_entity_poly.pdbx_strand_id
1 'polypeptide(L)'
;ETELDIRQEGDGATKFTGTIEGSGDDNPTDPIVLTKQQKDRTVSFVFQDVPEVIFQLGASPGETGRVFQFVMRPVMRCARTKLADGTLLDADDPNSPISLVEGSGSVHVAPTLALLLGVAMVVSQHIL
;
A
#
# COMPACT_ATOMS: atom_id res chain seq x y z
N GLU A 1 12.74 -7.89 -9.02
CA GLU A 1 13.23 -6.64 -8.40
C GLU A 1 12.08 -5.66 -8.36
N THR A 2 11.93 -4.93 -7.26
CA THR A 2 10.87 -3.94 -6.99
C THR A 2 11.38 -2.52 -7.21
N GLU A 3 10.51 -1.55 -7.43
CA GLU A 3 10.88 -0.11 -7.51
C GLU A 3 10.76 0.58 -6.14
N LEU A 4 11.14 -0.16 -5.08
CA LEU A 4 11.06 0.25 -3.68
C LEU A 4 12.41 0.02 -2.99
N ASP A 5 12.90 1.03 -2.28
CA ASP A 5 13.98 0.95 -1.30
C ASP A 5 13.36 0.71 0.09
N ILE A 6 13.69 -0.43 0.68
CA ILE A 6 13.08 -0.92 1.93
C ILE A 6 14.15 -0.90 3.02
N ARG A 7 13.91 -0.13 4.09
CA ARG A 7 14.86 0.02 5.21
C ARG A 7 14.18 -0.15 6.55
N GLN A 8 14.90 -0.75 7.50
CA GLN A 8 14.51 -0.73 8.90
C GLN A 8 15.02 0.55 9.54
N GLU A 9 14.15 1.24 10.26
CA GLU A 9 14.44 2.45 11.01
C GLU A 9 14.80 2.10 12.46
N GLY A 10 15.49 3.02 13.14
CA GLY A 10 15.99 2.80 14.50
C GLY A 10 14.91 2.69 15.58
N ASP A 11 13.67 3.06 15.26
CA ASP A 11 12.48 2.97 16.11
C ASP A 11 11.66 1.69 15.89
N GLY A 12 12.13 0.79 15.01
CA GLY A 12 11.45 -0.45 14.66
C GLY A 12 10.41 -0.32 13.54
N ALA A 13 10.27 0.87 12.93
CA ALA A 13 9.46 1.03 11.73
C ALA A 13 10.19 0.49 10.49
N THR A 14 9.43 -0.03 9.53
CA THR A 14 9.96 -0.31 8.18
C THR A 14 9.55 0.83 7.24
N LYS A 15 10.53 1.47 6.62
CA LYS A 15 10.33 2.52 5.64
C LYS A 15 10.39 1.96 4.22
N PHE A 16 9.38 2.32 3.42
CA PHE A 16 9.28 2.00 1.99
C PHE A 16 9.39 3.30 1.20
N THR A 17 10.40 3.42 0.34
CA THR A 17 10.63 4.62 -0.47
C THR A 17 10.63 4.25 -1.95
N GLY A 18 9.82 4.90 -2.78
CA GLY A 18 9.89 4.71 -4.23
C GLY A 18 11.25 5.13 -4.78
N THR A 19 11.85 4.30 -5.65
CA THR A 19 13.17 4.59 -6.24
C THR A 19 13.10 5.32 -7.57
N ILE A 20 11.92 5.36 -8.19
CA ILE A 20 11.66 5.95 -9.50
C ILE A 20 10.52 6.97 -9.38
N GLU A 21 10.68 8.11 -10.03
CA GLU A 21 9.61 9.13 -10.12
C GLU A 21 8.45 8.63 -11.01
N GLY A 22 7.22 8.87 -10.55
CA GLY A 22 6.01 8.55 -11.32
C GLY A 22 5.74 9.58 -12.41
N SER A 23 5.17 9.16 -13.54
CA SER A 23 4.83 10.04 -14.66
C SER A 23 3.34 10.41 -14.70
N GLY A 24 2.51 9.73 -13.91
CA GLY A 24 1.05 9.81 -13.99
C GLY A 24 0.45 8.84 -15.01
N ASP A 25 1.13 8.59 -16.13
CA ASP A 25 0.77 7.56 -17.11
C ASP A 25 0.95 6.14 -16.56
N ASP A 26 1.78 5.99 -15.53
CA ASP A 26 1.99 4.75 -14.79
C ASP A 26 0.84 4.40 -13.84
N ASN A 27 -0.14 5.30 -13.66
CA ASN A 27 -1.30 5.06 -12.81
C ASN A 27 -2.17 3.91 -13.38
N PRO A 28 -2.67 3.00 -12.52
CA PRO A 28 -3.61 1.98 -12.94
C PRO A 28 -4.89 2.59 -13.54
N THR A 29 -5.25 2.13 -14.74
CA THR A 29 -6.54 2.43 -15.37
C THR A 29 -7.60 1.36 -15.05
N ASP A 30 -7.16 0.17 -14.63
CA ASP A 30 -8.00 -0.94 -14.19
C ASP A 30 -7.49 -1.46 -12.83
N PRO A 31 -8.30 -1.41 -11.75
CA PRO A 31 -7.87 -1.88 -10.44
C PRO A 31 -7.83 -3.42 -10.29
N ILE A 32 -8.27 -4.20 -11.28
CA ILE A 32 -8.22 -5.67 -11.26
C ILE A 32 -7.22 -6.27 -12.26
N VAL A 33 -6.57 -5.43 -13.08
CA VAL A 33 -5.50 -5.82 -14.00
C VAL A 33 -4.37 -4.80 -13.90
N LEU A 34 -3.26 -5.20 -13.28
CA LEU A 34 -2.09 -4.33 -13.06
C LEU A 34 -0.92 -4.78 -13.94
N THR A 35 -0.10 -3.83 -14.39
CA THR A 35 1.17 -4.16 -15.04
C THR A 35 2.18 -4.65 -14.00
N LYS A 36 3.25 -5.32 -14.48
CA LYS A 36 4.39 -5.69 -13.62
C LYS A 36 4.94 -4.48 -12.85
N GLN A 37 5.15 -3.35 -13.54
CA GLN A 37 5.67 -2.13 -12.93
C GLN A 37 4.74 -1.57 -11.83
N GLN A 38 3.42 -1.54 -12.06
CA GLN A 38 2.46 -1.06 -11.05
C GLN A 38 2.51 -1.92 -9.78
N LYS A 39 2.71 -3.24 -9.92
CA LYS A 39 2.90 -4.14 -8.80
C LYS A 39 4.25 -3.94 -8.11
N ASP A 40 5.33 -3.73 -8.86
CA ASP A 40 6.67 -3.46 -8.33
C ASP A 40 6.76 -2.13 -7.54
N ARG A 41 5.82 -1.20 -7.77
CA ARG A 41 5.67 0.08 -7.05
C ARG A 41 4.71 0.00 -5.87
N THR A 42 4.13 -1.17 -5.58
CA THR A 42 3.11 -1.35 -4.55
C THR A 42 3.65 -2.16 -3.39
N VAL A 43 3.31 -1.74 -2.17
CA VAL A 43 3.48 -2.54 -0.96
C VAL A 43 2.11 -2.99 -0.46
N SER A 44 1.99 -4.26 -0.08
CA SER A 44 0.76 -4.79 0.52
C SER A 44 1.06 -5.34 1.91
N PHE A 45 0.30 -4.87 2.88
CA PHE A 45 0.39 -5.30 4.27
C PHE A 45 -0.73 -6.28 4.58
N VAL A 46 -0.38 -7.38 5.23
CA VAL A 46 -1.36 -8.33 5.78
C VAL A 46 -1.35 -8.14 7.29
N PHE A 47 -2.50 -7.75 7.83
CA PHE A 47 -2.72 -7.60 9.26
C PHE A 47 -3.68 -8.69 9.74
N GLN A 48 -3.35 -9.32 10.85
CA GLN A 48 -4.19 -10.33 11.48
C GLN A 48 -4.30 -10.02 12.98
N ASP A 49 -5.53 -10.00 13.50
CA ASP A 49 -5.83 -9.84 14.93
C ASP A 49 -5.19 -8.59 15.59
N VAL A 50 -5.11 -7.47 14.84
CA VAL A 50 -4.62 -6.18 15.36
C VAL A 50 -5.77 -5.18 15.58
N PRO A 51 -5.82 -4.48 16.72
CA PRO A 51 -6.86 -3.48 16.99
C PRO A 51 -6.61 -2.14 16.27
N GLU A 52 -5.36 -1.88 15.86
CA GLU A 52 -4.92 -0.61 15.27
C GLU A 52 -3.73 -0.83 14.33
N VAL A 53 -3.65 0.00 13.29
CA VAL A 53 -2.49 0.11 12.41
C VAL A 53 -2.10 1.58 12.33
N ILE A 54 -0.88 1.89 12.77
CA ILE A 54 -0.31 3.23 12.68
C ILE A 54 0.68 3.24 11.51
N PHE A 55 0.52 4.17 10.58
CA PHE A 55 1.45 4.37 9.48
C PHE A 55 1.66 5.86 9.22
N GLN A 56 2.82 6.19 8.67
CA GLN A 56 3.17 7.54 8.26
C GLN A 56 3.28 7.59 6.74
N LEU A 57 2.71 8.63 6.13
CA LEU A 57 2.88 8.93 4.72
C LEU A 57 3.83 10.13 4.56
N GLY A 58 4.62 10.10 3.49
CA GLY A 58 5.53 11.19 3.14
C GLY A 58 5.72 11.26 1.64
N ALA A 59 6.19 12.42 1.17
CA ALA A 59 6.64 12.63 -0.20
C ALA A 59 7.99 13.35 -0.15
N SER A 60 8.88 13.02 -1.08
CA SER A 60 10.10 13.80 -1.31
C SER A 60 9.75 15.18 -1.89
N PRO A 61 10.65 16.17 -1.79
CA PRO A 61 10.49 17.45 -2.48
C PRO A 61 10.26 17.26 -3.99
N GLY A 62 9.45 18.13 -4.59
CA GLY A 62 9.15 18.13 -6.03
C GLY A 62 8.23 19.29 -6.41
N GLU A 63 8.10 19.53 -7.72
CA GLU A 63 7.35 20.67 -8.29
C GLU A 63 5.89 20.33 -8.65
N THR A 64 5.48 19.09 -8.42
CA THR A 64 4.15 18.58 -8.80
C THR A 64 3.30 18.25 -7.57
N GLY A 65 1.97 18.32 -7.71
CA GLY A 65 1.04 17.95 -6.65
C GLY A 65 1.10 16.46 -6.32
N ARG A 66 0.95 16.11 -5.03
CA ARG A 66 0.79 14.73 -4.57
C ARG A 66 -0.61 14.49 -4.02
N VAL A 67 -1.23 13.41 -4.47
CA VAL A 67 -2.54 12.97 -3.99
C VAL A 67 -2.36 11.67 -3.20
N PHE A 68 -2.87 11.65 -1.97
CA PHE A 68 -3.00 10.43 -1.18
C PHE A 68 -4.47 10.01 -1.17
N GLN A 69 -4.77 8.86 -1.77
CA GLN A 69 -6.13 8.31 -1.81
C GLN A 69 -6.22 7.09 -0.91
N PHE A 70 -7.29 6.99 -0.15
CA PHE A 70 -7.53 5.87 0.76
C PHE A 70 -8.70 5.04 0.25
N VAL A 71 -8.40 3.83 -0.19
CA VAL A 71 -9.39 2.84 -0.62
C VAL A 71 -9.02 1.50 0.01
N MET A 72 -9.92 0.95 0.83
CA MET A 72 -9.70 -0.34 1.49
C MET A 72 -10.12 -1.48 0.56
N ARG A 73 -9.19 -1.94 -0.29
CA ARG A 73 -9.37 -3.12 -1.16
C ARG A 73 -8.09 -3.96 -1.18
N PRO A 74 -8.17 -5.30 -1.13
CA PRO A 74 -7.01 -6.18 -1.18
C PRO A 74 -6.50 -6.35 -2.63
N VAL A 75 -6.20 -5.24 -3.32
CA VAL A 75 -5.87 -5.22 -4.76
C VAL A 75 -4.73 -6.17 -5.11
N MET A 76 -3.65 -6.18 -4.31
CA MET A 76 -2.49 -7.03 -4.59
C MET A 76 -2.75 -8.54 -4.46
N ARG A 77 -3.81 -8.95 -3.73
CA ARG A 77 -4.24 -10.34 -3.63
C ARG A 77 -5.25 -10.74 -4.71
N CYS A 78 -5.87 -9.78 -5.39
CA CYS A 78 -6.98 -10.03 -6.33
C CYS A 78 -6.68 -9.64 -7.78
N ALA A 79 -5.75 -8.71 -8.01
CA ALA A 79 -5.46 -8.20 -9.34
C ALA A 79 -4.55 -9.15 -10.12
N ARG A 80 -4.94 -9.42 -11.37
CA ARG A 80 -4.10 -10.15 -12.34
C ARG A 80 -2.93 -9.29 -12.78
N THR A 81 -1.83 -9.93 -13.19
CA THR A 81 -0.66 -9.25 -13.75
C THR A 81 -0.70 -9.28 -15.26
N LYS A 82 -0.68 -8.11 -15.91
CA LYS A 82 -0.50 -7.98 -17.36
C LYS A 82 0.99 -7.88 -17.69
N LEU A 83 1.47 -8.85 -18.46
CA LEU A 83 2.83 -8.89 -18.99
C LEU A 83 2.97 -8.02 -20.25
N ALA A 84 4.21 -7.79 -20.68
CA ALA A 84 4.51 -6.95 -21.85
C ALA A 84 3.95 -7.51 -23.17
N ASP A 85 3.84 -8.84 -23.28
CA ASP A 85 3.24 -9.54 -24.42
C ASP A 85 1.69 -9.58 -24.38
N GLY A 86 1.09 -9.01 -23.33
CA GLY A 86 -0.35 -8.99 -23.10
C GLY A 86 -0.90 -10.20 -22.34
N THR A 87 -0.07 -11.18 -22.01
CA THR A 87 -0.46 -12.34 -21.18
C THR A 87 -0.93 -11.88 -19.80
N LEU A 88 -1.98 -12.52 -19.28
CA LEU A 88 -2.50 -12.29 -17.93
C LEU A 88 -2.11 -13.44 -17.03
N LEU A 89 -1.38 -13.13 -15.96
CA LEU A 89 -1.11 -14.05 -14.87
C LEU A 89 -2.14 -13.84 -13.76
N ASP A 90 -2.57 -14.94 -13.13
CA ASP A 90 -3.38 -14.86 -11.93
C ASP A 90 -2.62 -14.21 -10.78
N ALA A 91 -3.35 -13.69 -9.79
CA ALA A 91 -2.73 -12.94 -8.71
C ALA A 91 -1.71 -13.80 -7.94
N ASP A 92 -2.06 -15.06 -7.69
CA ASP A 92 -1.27 -16.07 -6.97
C ASP A 92 -0.29 -16.84 -7.86
N ASP A 93 -0.16 -16.50 -9.15
CA ASP A 93 0.84 -17.10 -10.02
C ASP A 93 2.26 -16.85 -9.46
N PRO A 94 3.15 -17.87 -9.42
CA PRO A 94 4.51 -17.72 -8.91
C PRO A 94 5.35 -16.63 -9.61
N ASN A 95 5.00 -16.27 -10.84
CA ASN A 95 5.67 -15.24 -11.63
C ASN A 95 5.02 -13.85 -11.50
N SER A 96 3.94 -13.74 -10.74
CA SER A 96 3.29 -12.46 -10.38
C SER A 96 4.12 -11.76 -9.30
N PRO A 97 4.62 -10.53 -9.52
CA PRO A 97 5.37 -9.81 -8.50
C PRO A 97 4.42 -9.38 -7.37
N ILE A 98 4.50 -10.06 -6.23
CA ILE A 98 3.82 -9.62 -5.02
C ILE A 98 4.85 -9.43 -3.91
N SER A 99 5.02 -8.18 -3.49
CA SER A 99 5.73 -7.84 -2.26
C SER A 99 4.74 -7.77 -1.11
N LEU A 100 4.60 -8.89 -0.41
CA LEU A 100 3.83 -8.96 0.84
C LEU A 100 4.73 -8.63 2.01
N VAL A 101 4.29 -7.69 2.84
CA VAL A 101 4.89 -7.41 4.14
C VAL A 101 3.95 -8.01 5.17
N GLU A 102 4.42 -9.03 5.87
CA GLU A 102 3.68 -9.59 7.00
C GLU A 102 3.78 -8.63 8.18
N GLY A 103 2.63 -8.09 8.61
CA GLY A 103 2.57 -7.27 9.80
C GLY A 103 2.57 -8.18 11.03
N SER A 104 3.72 -8.34 11.69
CA SER A 104 3.76 -8.95 13.02
C SER A 104 3.26 -7.93 14.06
N GLY A 105 1.95 -7.88 14.25
CA GLY A 105 1.38 -7.25 15.45
C GLY A 105 1.78 -8.09 16.65
N SER A 106 2.70 -7.62 17.48
CA SER A 106 2.90 -8.19 18.82
C SER A 106 1.66 -7.86 19.64
N VAL A 107 0.66 -8.75 19.61
CA VAL A 107 -0.55 -8.62 20.41
C VAL A 107 -0.19 -8.81 21.88
N HIS A 108 0.11 -7.72 22.60
CA HIS A 108 -0.05 -7.69 24.05
C HIS A 108 -1.54 -7.48 24.32
N VAL A 109 -2.32 -8.57 24.39
CA VAL A 109 -3.71 -8.49 24.84
C VAL A 109 -3.68 -8.12 26.33
N ALA A 110 -3.77 -6.84 26.66
CA ALA A 110 -4.23 -6.42 27.97
C ALA A 110 -5.77 -6.52 27.98
N PRO A 111 -6.38 -7.23 28.92
CA PRO A 111 -7.82 -7.48 28.92
C PRO A 111 -8.52 -6.25 29.47
N THR A 112 -8.86 -5.28 28.62
CA THR A 112 -9.72 -4.19 29.07
C THR A 112 -10.67 -3.76 27.97
N LEU A 113 -11.86 -4.36 28.03
CA LEU A 113 -13.17 -3.86 27.60
C LEU A 113 -13.13 -2.52 26.83
N ALA A 114 -12.96 -2.58 25.51
CA ALA A 114 -13.02 -1.40 24.67
C ALA A 114 -14.48 -1.09 24.34
N LEU A 115 -15.04 -0.14 25.09
CA LEU A 115 -16.30 0.53 24.84
C LEU A 115 -16.20 1.24 23.47
N LEU A 116 -17.08 0.87 22.54
CA LEU A 116 -17.22 1.53 21.24
C LEU A 116 -17.60 3.00 21.42
N LEU A 117 -16.63 3.90 21.22
CA LEU A 117 -16.88 5.30 20.95
C LEU A 117 -16.44 5.58 19.52
N GLY A 118 -17.42 5.55 18.62
CA GLY A 118 -17.25 6.00 17.24
C GLY A 118 -16.99 7.51 17.24
N VAL A 119 -15.81 7.91 16.79
CA VAL A 119 -15.53 9.31 16.48
C VAL A 119 -15.61 9.45 14.96
N ALA A 120 -16.67 10.11 14.50
CA ALA A 120 -16.76 10.63 13.15
C ALA A 120 -15.94 11.93 13.08
N MET A 121 -14.93 11.98 12.22
CA MET A 121 -14.29 13.24 11.83
C MET A 121 -14.67 13.58 10.40
N VAL A 122 -15.37 14.71 10.27
CA VAL A 122 -15.64 15.41 9.02
C VAL A 122 -14.54 16.47 8.88
N VAL A 123 -13.84 16.48 7.76
CA VAL A 123 -13.04 17.64 7.36
C VAL A 123 -13.44 18.00 5.93
N SER A 124 -13.82 19.28 5.80
CA SER A 124 -14.53 19.89 4.69
C SER A 124 -13.68 21.01 4.09
N GLN A 125 -13.67 21.08 2.76
CA GLN A 125 -13.52 22.29 1.92
C GLN A 125 -12.17 23.05 1.97
N HIS A 126 -11.77 23.85 0.99
CA HIS A 126 -12.31 24.27 -0.30
C HIS A 126 -11.11 24.66 -1.20
N ILE A 127 -11.32 24.54 -2.51
CA ILE A 127 -10.39 24.96 -3.56
C ILE A 127 -10.23 26.49 -3.56
N LEU A 128 -8.99 26.96 -3.60
CA LEU A 128 -8.56 28.11 -4.39
C LEU A 128 -7.27 27.73 -5.12
#